data_AF-A0A198XUK1-F1
#
_entry.id   AF-A0A198XUK1-F1
#
_cell.length_a   1.000
_cell.length_b   1.000
_cell.length_c   1.000
_cell.angle_alpha   90.00
_cell.angle_beta   90.00
_cell.angle_gamma   90.00
#
_symmetry.space_group_name_H-M   'P 1'
#
loop_
_entity.id
_entity.type
_entity.pdbx_description
1 polymer ?
#
loop_
_entity_poly.entity_id
_entity_poly.type
_entity_poly.pdbx_seq_one_letter_code
_entity_poly.pdbx_strand_id
1 'polypeptide(L)' 'MSQEIIEWEDRKKTIQTLIEELKSFENQDLIVMVTSDEGETFNSVKLVSKGFKEQDDGEVVYCALHI' A
#
# COMPACT_ATOMS: atom_id res chain seq x y z
N MET A 1 25.09 16.21 2.06
CA MET A 1 23.63 16.21 2.30
C MET A 1 23.23 14.77 2.58
N SER A 2 23.27 14.36 3.84
CA SER A 2 22.79 13.05 4.27
C SER A 2 21.28 12.99 4.04
N GLN A 3 20.81 12.03 3.24
CA GLN A 3 19.38 11.78 3.07
C GLN A 3 18.80 11.45 4.45
N GLU A 4 17.85 12.27 4.92
CA GLU A 4 17.05 11.93 6.09
C GLU A 4 16.25 10.67 5.77
N ILE A 5 16.58 9.57 6.43
CA ILE A 5 15.77 8.36 6.44
C ILE A 5 14.51 8.72 7.22
N ILE A 6 13.42 9.00 6.51
CA ILE A 6 12.11 9.26 7.11
C ILE A 6 11.64 7.94 7.70
N GLU A 7 11.47 7.84 9.03
CA GLU A 7 10.92 6.65 9.69
C GLU A 7 9.58 6.23 9.03
N TRP A 8 9.57 5.03 8.45
CA TRP A 8 8.44 4.47 7.70
C TRP A 8 7.32 3.93 8.62
N GLU A 9 7.55 3.83 9.92
CA GLU A 9 6.88 2.83 10.78
C GLU A 9 5.38 3.01 11.02
N ASP A 10 4.76 4.17 10.74
CA ASP A 10 3.34 4.37 11.07
C ASP A 10 2.46 5.08 10.02
N ARG A 11 2.95 5.26 8.78
CA ARG A 11 2.15 5.91 7.73
C ARG A 11 1.18 4.94 7.05
N LYS A 12 0.14 4.53 7.78
CA LYS A 12 -1.01 3.85 7.17
C LYS A 12 -1.73 4.84 6.25
N LYS A 13 -1.70 4.57 4.93
CA LYS A 13 -2.49 5.33 3.95
C LYS A 13 -3.82 4.63 3.70
N THR A 14 -4.88 5.41 3.52
CA THR A 14 -6.15 4.86 3.03
C THR A 14 -6.03 4.51 1.55
N ILE A 15 -6.91 3.62 1.07
CA ILE A 15 -7.01 3.30 -0.36
C ILE A 15 -7.25 4.57 -1.20
N GLN A 16 -8.07 5.49 -0.70
CA GLN A 16 -8.36 6.75 -1.38
C GLN A 16 -7.10 7.58 -1.57
N THR A 17 -6.34 7.82 -0.50
CA THR A 17 -5.10 8.59 -0.55
C THR A 17 -4.08 7.94 -1.49
N LEU A 18 -3.96 6.61 -1.44
CA LEU A 18 -3.07 5.88 -2.35
C LEU A 18 -3.48 6.05 -3.81
N ILE A 19 -4.77 5.95 -4.13
CA ILE A 19 -5.27 6.13 -5.50
C ILE A 19 -5.02 7.57 -6.00
N GLU A 20 -5.21 8.58 -5.15
CA GLU A 20 -4.94 9.97 -5.50
C GLU A 20 -3.46 10.20 -5.82
N GLU A 21 -2.55 9.62 -5.03
CA GLU A 21 -1.12 9.67 -5.31
C GLU A 21 -0.76 8.94 -6.61
N LEU A 22 -1.28 7.73 -6.83
CA LEU A 22 -1.03 6.98 -8.07
C LEU A 22 -1.53 7.73 -9.30
N LYS A 23 -2.69 8.41 -9.22
CA LYS A 23 -3.22 9.27 -10.29
C LYS A 23 -2.35 10.49 -10.59
N SER A 24 -1.49 10.91 -9.67
CA SER A 24 -0.61 12.07 -9.86
C SER A 24 0.61 11.75 -10.76
N PHE A 25 0.89 10.47 -11.01
CA PHE A 25 1.98 10.06 -11.89
C PHE A 25 1.64 10.33 -13.36
N GLU A 26 2.60 10.88 -14.10
CA GLU A 26 2.43 11.22 -15.51
C GLU A 26 2.14 9.99 -16.37
N ASN A 27 2.80 8.86 -16.07
CA ASN A 27 2.59 7.59 -16.76
C ASN A 27 1.70 6.66 -15.93
N GLN A 28 0.46 6.45 -16.37
CA GLN A 28 -0.53 5.58 -15.73
C GLN A 28 -0.43 4.11 -16.18
N ASP A 29 0.45 3.77 -17.13
CA ASP A 29 0.67 2.40 -17.62
C ASP A 29 1.73 1.63 -16.82
N LEU A 30 2.25 2.23 -15.73
CA LEU A 30 3.24 1.60 -14.86
C LEU A 30 2.62 0.46 -14.04
N ILE A 31 3.36 -0.65 -13.92
CA ILE A 31 2.99 -1.77 -13.06
C ILE A 31 3.22 -1.37 -11.60
N VAL A 32 2.20 -1.52 -10.76
CA VAL A 32 2.32 -1.26 -9.32
C VAL A 32 3.07 -2.41 -8.65
N MET A 33 4.17 -2.05 -7.99
CA MET A 33 5.02 -2.97 -7.24
C MET A 33 4.97 -2.62 -5.75
N VAL A 34 5.00 -3.64 -4.88
CA VAL A 34 5.07 -3.51 -3.43
C VAL A 34 6.36 -4.15 -2.92
N THR A 35 6.99 -3.50 -1.95
CA THR A 35 8.15 -4.02 -1.22
C THR A 35 7.83 -4.03 0.27
N SER A 36 8.31 -5.05 0.97
CA SER A 36 8.26 -5.17 2.44
C SER A 36 9.63 -5.09 3.09
N ASP A 37 10.67 -4.87 2.28
CA ASP A 37 12.10 -4.96 2.62
C ASP A 37 12.85 -3.75 2.05
N GLU A 38 12.24 -2.57 2.18
CA GLU A 38 12.84 -1.28 1.80
C GLU A 38 13.34 -1.20 0.34
N GLY A 39 12.75 -1.99 -0.55
CA GLY A 39 13.05 -2.00 -1.98
C GLY A 39 14.08 -3.05 -2.41
N GLU A 40 14.44 -4.02 -1.57
CA GLU A 40 15.27 -5.15 -1.98
C GLU A 40 14.49 -6.14 -2.87
N THR A 41 13.22 -6.39 -2.55
CA THR A 41 12.31 -7.28 -3.30
C THR A 41 11.07 -6.54 -3.74
N PHE A 42 10.69 -6.73 -5.01
CA PHE A 42 9.49 -6.15 -5.61
C PHE A 42 8.49 -7.23 -6.00
N ASN A 43 7.28 -7.15 -5.46
CA ASN A 43 6.18 -8.04 -5.80
C ASN A 43 5.08 -7.27 -6.52
N SER A 44 4.57 -7.82 -7.62
CA SER A 44 3.45 -7.23 -8.35
C SER A 44 2.15 -7.41 -7.56
N VAL A 45 1.33 -6.38 -7.50
CA VAL A 45 -0.01 -6.49 -6.89
C VAL A 45 -0.94 -7.26 -7.82
N LYS A 46 -1.56 -8.33 -7.31
CA LYS A 46 -2.65 -9.07 -7.98
C LYS A 46 -4.01 -8.72 -7.36
N LEU A 47 -5.06 -9.19 -8.03
CA LEU A 47 -6.48 -8.90 -7.83
C LEU A 47 -6.89 -8.56 -6.38
N VAL A 48 -7.62 -7.46 -6.21
CA VAL A 48 -8.13 -6.97 -4.92
C VAL A 48 -9.25 -7.88 -4.41
N SER A 49 -9.18 -8.28 -3.13
CA SER A 49 -10.31 -8.91 -2.43
C SER A 49 -10.80 -8.02 -1.29
N LYS A 50 -12.10 -8.09 -0.97
CA LYS A 50 -12.69 -7.42 0.20
C LYS A 50 -12.85 -8.44 1.31
N GLY A 51 -12.31 -8.14 2.49
CA GLY A 51 -12.36 -9.00 3.67
C GLY A 51 -12.95 -8.28 4.87
N PHE A 52 -13.38 -9.08 5.84
CA PHE A 52 -13.90 -8.65 7.13
C PHE A 52 -13.15 -9.41 8.21
N LYS A 53 -12.64 -8.71 9.23
CA LYS A 53 -12.00 -9.33 10.38
C LYS A 53 -12.74 -8.89 11.62
N GLU A 54 -13.27 -9.85 12.35
CA GLU A 54 -13.79 -9.59 13.69
C GLU A 54 -12.61 -9.28 14.63
N GLN A 55 -12.71 -8.15 15.34
CA GLN A 55 -11.85 -7.80 16.45
C GLN A 55 -12.72 -7.60 17.69
N ASP A 56 -12.12 -7.67 18.88
CA ASP A 56 -12.81 -7.58 20.18
C ASP A 56 -13.60 -6.25 20.34
N ASP A 57 -13.27 -5.24 19.56
CA ASP A 57 -13.85 -3.89 19.51
C ASP A 57 -14.74 -3.62 18.28
N GLY A 58 -14.98 -4.62 17.42
CA GLY A 58 -15.90 -4.53 16.29
C GLY A 58 -15.39 -5.17 14.99
N GLU A 59 -16.19 -5.05 13.93
CA GLU A 59 -15.83 -5.55 12.59
C GLU A 59 -14.93 -4.55 11.86
N VAL A 60 -13.73 -4.97 11.46
CA VAL A 60 -12.84 -4.19 10.60
C VAL A 60 -13.01 -4.67 9.16
N VAL A 61 -13.52 -3.77 8.31
CA VAL A 61 -13.60 -3.97 6.86
C VAL A 61 -12.26 -3.55 6.24
N TYR A 62 -11.66 -4.43 5.45
CA TYR A 62 -10.39 -4.13 4.76
C TYR A 62 -10.42 -4.64 3.31
N CYS A 63 -9.63 -3.99 2.46
CA CYS A 63 -9.28 -4.53 1.15
C CYS A 63 -7.90 -5.18 1.26
N ALA A 64 -7.77 -6.41 0.75
CA ALA A 64 -6.51 -7.11 0.70
C ALA A 64 -5.99 -7.14 -0.73
N LEU A 65 -4.70 -6.88 -0.86
CA LEU A 65 -3.92 -7.04 -2.08
C LEU A 65 -3.15 -8.36 -1.96
N HIS A 66 -3.18 -9.18 -3.01
CA HIS A 66 -2.36 -10.38 -3.06
C HIS A 66 -1.01 -10.02 -3.69
N ILE A 67 0.08 -10.32 -2.97
CA ILE A 67 1.48 -10.09 -3.38
C ILE A 67 2.15 -11.43 -3.67
#